data_AF-A0A2H5ZI45-F1
#
_entry.id   AF-A0A2H5ZI45-F1
#
_cell.length_a   1.000
_cell.length_b   1.000
_cell.length_c   1.000
_cell.angle_alpha   90.00
_cell.angle_beta   90.00
_cell.angle_gamma   90.00
#
_symmetry.space_group_name_H-M   'P 1'
#
loop_
_entity.id
_entity.type
_entity.pdbx_description
1 polymer ?
#
loop_
_entity_poly.entity_id
_entity_poly.type
_entity_poly.pdbx_seq_one_letter_code
_entity_poly.pdbx_strand_id
1 'polypeptide(L)'
;MFGCRWTIAASVLASCVAASAFARDPIPVRDKSGKVWAEVVVCNDCKNPSDSGCYEGAEVGWLNGRPCGKCFVERNYGRLVPIPYDVHYTGTLVDANGAPVKDRFVKLFVQNGWGHRSATRPDGTFRIITGATGERQSNEPIVVDLGRIVDQQKDANDRFFALFLLSPDHKPCEPQ
;
A
#
# COMPACT_ATOMS: atom_id res chain seq x y z
N MET A 1 8.45 -63.00 -31.82
CA MET A 1 8.25 -61.57 -32.15
C MET A 1 7.69 -60.89 -30.92
N PHE A 2 8.54 -60.25 -30.12
CA PHE A 2 8.15 -59.47 -28.95
C PHE A 2 8.22 -57.98 -29.33
N GLY A 3 7.10 -57.28 -29.25
CA GLY A 3 7.04 -55.82 -29.42
C GLY A 3 6.56 -55.18 -28.13
N CYS A 4 7.49 -54.74 -27.29
CA CYS A 4 7.21 -53.99 -26.07
C CYS A 4 7.31 -52.49 -26.41
N ARG A 5 6.17 -51.80 -26.45
CA ARG A 5 6.12 -50.34 -26.65
C ARG A 5 6.23 -49.64 -25.29
N TRP A 6 7.28 -48.87 -25.10
CA TRP A 6 7.46 -47.97 -23.96
C TRP A 6 6.95 -46.59 -24.32
N THR A 7 5.95 -46.11 -23.60
CA THR A 7 5.45 -44.73 -23.69
C THR A 7 6.17 -43.89 -22.64
N ILE A 8 7.04 -42.98 -23.07
CA ILE A 8 7.74 -42.04 -22.19
C ILE A 8 6.77 -40.87 -21.90
N ALA A 9 6.33 -40.74 -20.66
CA ALA A 9 5.55 -39.60 -20.20
C ALA A 9 6.50 -38.41 -19.91
N ALA A 10 6.53 -37.43 -20.81
CA ALA A 10 7.20 -36.16 -20.58
C ALA A 10 6.35 -35.29 -19.65
N SER A 11 6.75 -35.22 -18.38
CA SER A 11 6.14 -34.31 -17.39
C SER A 11 6.62 -32.89 -17.67
N VAL A 12 5.75 -32.06 -18.26
CA VAL A 12 5.96 -30.61 -18.37
C VAL A 12 5.71 -30.02 -16.99
N LEU A 13 6.79 -29.78 -16.24
CA LEU A 13 6.75 -28.94 -15.05
C LEU A 13 6.47 -27.50 -15.50
N ALA A 14 5.20 -27.12 -15.46
CA ALA A 14 4.78 -25.73 -15.55
C ALA A 14 5.25 -25.01 -14.27
N SER A 15 6.45 -24.43 -14.31
CA SER A 15 6.90 -23.49 -13.30
C SER A 15 6.02 -22.25 -13.37
N CYS A 16 5.01 -22.18 -12.51
CA CYS A 16 4.36 -20.91 -12.16
C CYS A 16 5.42 -20.02 -11.51
N VAL A 17 6.07 -19.19 -12.31
CA VAL A 17 6.83 -18.06 -11.81
C VAL A 17 5.80 -17.13 -11.16
N ALA A 18 5.67 -17.22 -9.84
CA ALA A 18 4.88 -16.29 -9.06
C ALA A 18 5.48 -14.90 -9.28
N ALA A 19 4.85 -14.12 -10.15
CA ALA A 19 5.25 -12.75 -10.40
C ALA A 19 5.18 -12.02 -9.05
N SER A 20 6.34 -11.53 -8.64
CA SER A 20 6.59 -10.75 -7.43
C SER A 20 5.85 -9.41 -7.53
N ALA A 21 4.53 -9.42 -7.32
CA ALA A 21 3.65 -8.26 -7.32
C ALA A 21 3.78 -7.50 -6.00
N PHE A 22 4.95 -6.89 -5.77
CA PHE A 22 5.24 -6.26 -4.47
C PHE A 22 4.95 -4.75 -4.45
N ALA A 23 5.05 -4.05 -5.57
CA ALA A 23 4.72 -2.63 -5.62
C ALA A 23 3.37 -2.40 -6.30
N ARG A 24 2.47 -1.70 -5.62
CA ARG A 24 1.19 -1.25 -6.20
C ARG A 24 1.31 0.17 -6.73
N ASP A 25 0.73 0.39 -7.90
CA ASP A 25 0.53 1.73 -8.43
C ASP A 25 -0.28 2.58 -7.42
N PRO A 26 -0.09 3.92 -7.42
CA PRO A 26 -0.91 4.82 -6.62
C PRO A 26 -2.40 4.56 -6.83
N ILE A 27 -3.15 4.47 -5.74
CA ILE A 27 -4.57 4.16 -5.75
C ILE A 27 -5.35 5.49 -5.77
N PRO A 28 -6.12 5.79 -6.82
CA PRO A 28 -6.79 7.07 -6.95
C PRO A 28 -7.97 7.20 -5.98
N VAL A 29 -8.08 8.35 -5.32
CA VAL A 29 -9.26 8.75 -4.53
C VAL A 29 -10.25 9.44 -5.47
N ARG A 30 -11.27 8.70 -5.91
CA ARG A 30 -12.26 9.17 -6.89
C ARG A 30 -13.61 9.46 -6.25
N ASP A 31 -14.23 10.56 -6.67
CA ASP A 31 -15.65 10.79 -6.37
C ASP A 31 -16.57 10.00 -7.31
N LYS A 32 -17.88 10.12 -7.11
CA LYS A 32 -18.91 9.45 -7.93
C LYS A 32 -18.91 9.90 -9.40
N SER A 33 -18.33 11.06 -9.72
CA SER A 33 -18.17 11.54 -11.10
C SER A 33 -16.91 10.98 -11.78
N GLY A 34 -16.04 10.31 -11.02
CA GLY A 34 -14.76 9.78 -11.50
C GLY A 34 -13.58 10.75 -11.38
N LYS A 35 -13.81 11.97 -10.88
CA LYS A 35 -12.74 12.96 -10.65
C LYS A 35 -11.80 12.47 -9.56
N VAL A 36 -10.50 12.54 -9.84
CA VAL A 36 -9.43 12.19 -8.90
C VAL A 36 -9.10 13.41 -8.06
N TRP A 37 -9.23 13.28 -6.75
CA TRP A 37 -8.90 14.34 -5.80
C TRP A 37 -7.52 14.17 -5.17
N ALA A 38 -7.08 12.93 -5.04
CA ALA A 38 -5.84 12.54 -4.40
C ALA A 38 -5.44 11.13 -4.86
N GLU A 39 -4.27 10.70 -4.44
CA GLU A 39 -3.75 9.35 -4.63
C GLU A 39 -3.25 8.81 -3.30
N VAL A 40 -3.50 7.52 -3.05
CA VAL A 40 -2.94 6.79 -1.91
C VAL A 40 -1.78 5.96 -2.40
N VAL A 41 -0.59 6.21 -1.84
CA VAL A 41 0.61 5.44 -2.13
C VAL A 41 0.94 4.55 -0.95
N VAL A 42 1.20 3.27 -1.24
CA VAL A 42 1.71 2.29 -0.28
C VAL A 42 3.22 2.20 -0.48
N CYS A 43 3.97 2.61 0.54
CA CYS A 43 5.44 2.67 0.49
C CYS A 43 6.01 1.85 1.65
N ASN A 44 5.88 0.53 1.56
CA ASN A 44 6.32 -0.38 2.62
C ASN A 44 7.13 -1.56 2.07
N ASP A 45 7.57 -1.50 0.81
CA ASP A 45 8.36 -2.56 0.22
C ASP A 45 9.78 -2.56 0.79
N CYS A 46 10.40 -3.73 0.75
CA CYS A 46 11.85 -3.85 0.86
C CYS A 46 12.54 -3.34 -0.41
N LYS A 47 13.79 -2.86 -0.28
CA LYS A 47 14.66 -2.57 -1.43
C LYS A 47 14.84 -3.80 -2.31
N ASN A 48 15.17 -4.94 -1.68
CA ASN A 48 15.19 -6.25 -2.31
C ASN A 48 14.16 -7.16 -1.64
N PRO A 49 13.36 -7.92 -2.40
CA PRO A 49 12.34 -8.81 -1.82
C PRO A 49 12.90 -9.94 -0.92
N SER A 50 14.19 -10.23 -1.02
CA SER A 50 14.89 -11.26 -0.22
C SER A 50 15.32 -10.77 1.15
N ASP A 51 15.31 -9.47 1.39
CA ASP A 51 15.82 -8.90 2.63
C ASP A 51 14.78 -9.11 3.75
N SER A 52 15.22 -9.52 4.94
CA SER A 52 14.37 -9.58 6.13
C SER A 52 14.64 -8.36 7.01
N GLY A 53 13.61 -7.81 7.66
CA GLY A 53 13.76 -6.64 8.53
C GLY A 53 14.25 -5.39 7.78
N CYS A 54 13.77 -5.18 6.56
CA CYS A 54 14.21 -4.11 5.67
C CYS A 54 13.92 -2.72 6.26
N TYR A 55 14.97 -2.01 6.68
CA TYR A 55 14.98 -0.65 7.24
C TYR A 55 14.05 -0.46 8.47
N GLU A 56 14.45 0.43 9.37
CA GLU A 56 13.61 0.83 10.51
C GLU A 56 12.89 2.13 10.18
N GLY A 57 11.58 2.06 9.99
CA GLY A 57 10.71 3.21 9.74
C GLY A 57 9.92 3.08 8.44
N ALA A 58 8.60 3.11 8.50
CA ALA A 58 7.70 3.08 7.34
C ALA A 58 7.72 4.41 6.55
N GLU A 59 8.43 5.42 7.07
CA GLU A 59 8.84 6.61 6.32
C GLU A 59 10.12 6.37 5.49
N VAL A 60 10.84 5.25 5.64
CA VAL A 60 12.06 4.91 4.90
C VAL A 60 11.81 3.75 3.93
N GLY A 61 10.54 3.52 3.58
CA GLY A 61 10.11 2.42 2.72
C GLY A 61 10.54 2.56 1.27
N TRP A 62 10.27 1.52 0.50
CA TRP A 62 10.53 1.46 -0.94
C TRP A 62 9.23 1.27 -1.72
N LEU A 63 9.27 1.72 -2.98
CA LEU A 63 8.24 1.52 -3.98
C LEU A 63 8.94 1.29 -5.31
N ASN A 64 8.75 0.12 -5.93
CA ASN A 64 9.38 -0.23 -7.22
C ASN A 64 10.91 -0.06 -7.22
N GLY A 65 11.59 -0.48 -6.15
CA GLY A 65 13.05 -0.37 -6.04
C GLY A 65 13.57 1.07 -5.92
N ARG A 66 12.70 2.05 -5.61
CA ARG A 66 13.08 3.43 -5.28
C ARG A 66 12.71 3.78 -3.84
N PRO A 67 13.51 4.60 -3.13
CA PRO A 67 13.14 5.07 -1.80
C PRO A 67 11.90 5.95 -1.91
N CYS A 68 10.99 5.79 -0.95
CA CYS A 68 9.78 6.59 -0.86
C CYS A 68 9.50 6.95 0.61
N GLY A 69 8.34 7.54 0.88
CA GLY A 69 7.89 7.87 2.23
C GLY A 69 8.44 9.21 2.71
N LYS A 70 9.64 9.24 3.27
CA LYS A 70 10.28 10.44 3.83
C LYS A 70 10.41 11.51 2.76
N CYS A 71 10.84 11.11 1.57
CA CYS A 71 10.86 12.00 0.43
C CYS A 71 9.46 12.55 0.07
N PHE A 72 8.40 11.72 0.09
CA PHE A 72 7.06 12.21 -0.19
C PHE A 72 6.63 13.25 0.85
N VAL A 73 6.92 13.01 2.13
CA VAL A 73 6.66 13.94 3.22
C VAL A 73 7.44 15.23 3.00
N GLU A 74 8.76 15.17 2.86
CA GLU A 74 9.62 16.36 2.77
C GLU A 74 9.33 17.22 1.54
N ARG A 75 9.14 16.61 0.36
CA ARG A 75 8.94 17.37 -0.88
C ARG A 75 7.56 17.98 -1.02
N ASN A 76 6.56 17.43 -0.30
CA ASN A 76 5.17 17.86 -0.40
C ASN A 76 4.60 18.43 0.90
N TYR A 77 5.44 18.61 1.93
CA TYR A 77 5.03 19.16 3.21
C TYR A 77 4.37 20.55 3.06
N GLY A 78 3.32 20.78 3.83
CA GLY A 78 2.57 22.05 3.84
C GLY A 78 1.59 22.22 2.68
N ARG A 79 1.50 21.26 1.75
CA ARG A 79 0.48 21.28 0.69
C ARG A 79 -0.84 20.75 1.23
N LEU A 80 -1.92 21.52 1.05
CA LEU A 80 -3.27 21.04 1.30
C LEU A 80 -3.80 20.30 0.07
N VAL A 81 -4.41 19.14 0.28
CA VAL A 81 -5.18 18.43 -0.74
C VAL A 81 -6.66 18.71 -0.46
N PRO A 82 -7.35 19.60 -1.20
CA PRO A 82 -8.69 20.05 -0.84
C PRO A 82 -9.76 19.06 -1.30
N ILE A 83 -9.96 17.99 -0.53
CA ILE A 83 -10.96 16.96 -0.79
C ILE A 83 -12.29 17.40 -0.15
N PRO A 84 -13.38 17.64 -0.92
CA PRO A 84 -14.65 18.15 -0.39
C PRO A 84 -15.57 17.05 0.18
N TYR A 85 -15.00 15.89 0.50
CA TYR A 85 -15.69 14.70 1.00
C TYR A 85 -14.92 14.13 2.17
N ASP A 86 -15.64 13.52 3.11
CA ASP A 86 -14.99 12.59 4.05
C ASP A 86 -14.49 11.38 3.24
N VAL A 87 -13.32 10.85 3.60
CA VAL A 87 -12.71 9.70 2.90
C VAL A 87 -12.48 8.56 3.87
N HIS A 88 -12.96 7.37 3.49
CA HIS A 88 -12.78 6.12 4.20
C HIS A 88 -11.81 5.22 3.46
N TYR A 89 -10.64 5.00 4.04
CA TYR A 89 -9.66 4.04 3.54
C TYR A 89 -9.87 2.71 4.25
N THR A 90 -10.09 1.64 3.50
CA THR A 90 -10.28 0.28 4.03
C THR A 90 -9.29 -0.67 3.39
N GLY A 91 -8.90 -1.72 4.12
CA GLY A 91 -8.05 -2.78 3.56
C GLY A 91 -7.80 -3.88 4.57
N THR A 92 -7.02 -4.87 4.15
CA THR A 92 -6.61 -6.02 4.97
C THR A 92 -5.10 -6.20 4.88
N LEU A 93 -4.41 -6.16 6.02
CA LEU A 93 -2.99 -6.50 6.09
C LEU A 93 -2.81 -8.00 6.33
N VAL A 94 -1.93 -8.60 5.56
CA VAL A 94 -1.50 -10.00 5.71
C VAL A 94 0.02 -10.11 5.69
N ASP A 95 0.56 -11.18 6.26
CA ASP A 95 1.98 -11.49 6.16
C ASP A 95 2.33 -12.15 4.82
N ALA A 96 3.62 -12.46 4.63
CA ALA A 96 4.13 -13.12 3.43
C ALA A 96 3.52 -14.53 3.20
N ASN A 97 3.02 -15.19 4.25
CA ASN A 97 2.33 -16.48 4.17
C ASN A 97 0.82 -16.33 3.96
N GLY A 98 0.34 -15.09 3.98
CA GLY A 98 -1.05 -14.75 3.83
C GLY A 98 -1.90 -14.81 5.10
N ALA A 99 -1.28 -14.99 6.27
CA ALA A 99 -1.98 -14.89 7.54
C ALA A 99 -2.30 -13.42 7.87
N PRO A 100 -3.45 -13.11 8.50
CA PRO A 100 -3.78 -11.73 8.89
C PRO A 100 -2.78 -11.12 9.87
N VAL A 101 -2.39 -9.86 9.65
CA VAL A 101 -1.56 -9.11 10.61
C VAL A 101 -2.47 -8.34 11.57
N LYS A 102 -2.55 -8.79 12.81
CA LYS A 102 -3.34 -8.16 13.87
C LYS A 102 -2.54 -7.09 14.65
N ASP A 103 -3.25 -6.16 15.27
CA ASP A 103 -2.71 -5.13 16.18
C ASP A 103 -1.60 -4.24 15.58
N ARG A 104 -1.48 -4.24 14.25
CA ARG A 104 -0.53 -3.42 13.49
C ARG A 104 -1.13 -2.02 13.34
N PHE A 105 -0.39 -0.98 13.73
CA PHE A 105 -0.85 0.36 13.42
C PHE A 105 -0.71 0.64 11.92
N VAL A 106 -1.75 1.15 11.29
CA VAL A 106 -1.72 1.70 9.93
C VAL A 106 -1.78 3.21 10.08
N LYS A 107 -0.79 3.91 9.53
CA LYS A 107 -0.67 5.38 9.61
C LYS A 107 -0.77 5.97 8.21
N LEU A 108 -1.74 6.86 8.02
CA LEU A 108 -1.88 7.69 6.82
C LEU A 108 -1.19 9.02 7.04
N PHE A 109 -0.14 9.29 6.27
CA PHE A 109 0.54 10.57 6.18
C PHE A 109 -0.14 11.46 5.15
N VAL A 110 -0.44 12.70 5.54
CA VAL A 110 -1.06 13.68 4.67
C VAL A 110 -0.08 14.81 4.40
N GLN A 111 -0.07 15.33 3.17
CA GLN A 111 0.87 16.38 2.72
C GLN A 111 0.86 17.66 3.58
N ASN A 112 -0.23 17.96 4.29
CA ASN A 112 -0.32 19.11 5.18
C ASN A 112 0.41 18.89 6.53
N GLY A 113 1.10 17.77 6.73
CA GLY A 113 1.83 17.44 7.96
C GLY A 113 1.00 16.72 9.03
N TRP A 114 -0.29 16.47 8.78
CA TRP A 114 -1.15 15.70 9.68
C TRP A 114 -1.02 14.20 9.40
N GLY A 115 -1.32 13.40 10.42
CA GLY A 115 -1.34 11.95 10.31
C GLY A 115 -2.57 11.36 10.97
N HIS A 116 -3.19 10.38 10.31
CA HIS A 116 -4.26 9.57 10.89
C HIS A 116 -3.73 8.17 11.17
N ARG A 117 -4.20 7.53 12.25
CA ARG A 117 -3.79 6.16 12.57
C ARG A 117 -4.97 5.30 13.01
N SER A 118 -4.88 4.02 12.69
CA SER A 118 -5.82 2.99 13.11
C SER A 118 -5.04 1.70 13.38
N ALA A 119 -5.59 0.77 14.18
CA ALA A 119 -4.97 -0.55 14.36
C ALA A 119 -5.73 -1.59 13.53
N THR A 120 -5.03 -2.59 13.01
CA THR A 120 -5.67 -3.73 12.38
C THR A 120 -6.42 -4.58 13.41
N ARG A 121 -7.58 -5.10 13.00
CA ARG A 121 -8.39 -6.04 13.77
C ARG A 121 -7.78 -7.44 13.76
N PRO A 122 -8.32 -8.41 14.55
CA PRO A 122 -7.85 -9.79 14.54
C PRO A 122 -7.86 -10.48 13.16
N ASP A 123 -8.74 -10.04 12.25
CA ASP A 123 -8.83 -10.51 10.87
C ASP A 123 -7.91 -9.73 9.89
N GLY A 124 -7.04 -8.86 10.41
CA GLY A 124 -6.12 -8.02 9.64
C GLY A 124 -6.78 -6.80 8.99
N THR A 125 -8.10 -6.64 9.12
CA THR A 125 -8.81 -5.50 8.51
C THR A 125 -8.50 -4.21 9.23
N PHE A 126 -8.43 -3.10 8.49
CA PHE A 126 -8.33 -1.77 9.05
C PHE A 126 -9.28 -0.79 8.36
N ARG A 127 -9.57 0.31 9.04
CA ARG A 127 -10.28 1.46 8.49
C ARG A 127 -9.68 2.75 9.04
N ILE A 128 -9.38 3.69 8.14
CA ILE A 128 -8.98 5.06 8.47
C ILE A 128 -10.05 5.99 7.90
N ILE A 129 -10.50 6.95 8.71
CA ILE A 129 -11.46 7.97 8.32
C ILE A 129 -10.76 9.32 8.37
N THR A 130 -10.88 10.08 7.28
CA THR A 130 -10.43 11.46 7.19
C THR A 130 -11.63 12.33 6.86
N GLY A 131 -11.73 13.50 7.50
CA GLY A 131 -12.77 14.46 7.19
C GLY A 131 -12.47 15.21 5.89
N ALA A 132 -13.49 15.84 5.32
CA ALA A 132 -13.32 16.81 4.25
C ALA A 132 -12.26 17.86 4.63
N THR A 133 -11.37 18.12 3.68
CA THR A 133 -10.26 19.07 3.78
C THR A 133 -10.48 20.31 2.90
N GLY A 134 -11.53 20.30 2.08
CA GLY A 134 -12.08 21.46 1.36
C GLY A 134 -13.52 21.78 1.79
N GLU A 135 -14.18 22.68 1.07
CA GLU A 135 -15.59 22.99 1.26
C GLU A 135 -16.46 21.76 0.97
N ARG A 136 -17.22 21.28 1.96
CA ARG A 136 -17.95 20.01 1.88
C ARG A 136 -19.03 20.05 0.79
N GLN A 137 -18.99 19.08 -0.13
CA GLN A 137 -19.96 18.95 -1.24
C GLN A 137 -20.98 17.83 -1.03
N SER A 138 -20.74 16.89 -0.12
CA SER A 138 -21.68 15.82 0.24
C SER A 138 -21.43 15.31 1.65
N ASN A 139 -22.44 14.66 2.24
CA ASN A 139 -22.33 13.88 3.48
C ASN A 139 -22.01 12.40 3.20
N GLU A 140 -22.05 11.96 1.94
CA GLU A 140 -21.64 10.63 1.56
C GLU A 140 -20.11 10.58 1.40
N PRO A 141 -19.43 9.62 2.06
CA PRO A 141 -17.98 9.52 2.00
C PRO A 141 -17.51 8.89 0.68
N ILE A 142 -16.29 9.25 0.26
CA ILE A 142 -15.55 8.44 -0.71
C ILE A 142 -15.01 7.21 0.03
N VAL A 143 -15.29 6.01 -0.49
CA VAL A 143 -14.71 4.77 0.03
C VAL A 143 -13.60 4.31 -0.91
N VAL A 144 -12.39 4.20 -0.36
CA VAL A 144 -11.19 3.73 -1.08
C VAL A 144 -10.84 2.36 -0.52
N ASP A 145 -11.13 1.32 -1.31
CA ASP A 145 -10.73 -0.04 -0.99
C ASP A 145 -9.30 -0.30 -1.46
N LEU A 146 -8.40 -0.44 -0.50
CA LEU A 146 -7.00 -0.79 -0.72
C LEU A 146 -6.82 -2.31 -0.88
N GLY A 147 -7.88 -3.10 -0.71
CA GLY A 147 -7.85 -4.55 -0.82
C GLY A 147 -6.90 -5.22 0.19
N ARG A 148 -6.37 -6.36 -0.22
CA ARG A 148 -5.41 -7.15 0.58
C ARG A 148 -3.97 -6.70 0.30
N ILE A 149 -3.19 -6.37 1.33
CA ILE A 149 -1.83 -5.85 1.23
C ILE A 149 -0.89 -6.70 2.08
N VAL A 150 0.30 -7.02 1.54
CA VAL A 150 1.31 -7.80 2.28
C VAL A 150 2.17 -6.85 3.09
N ASP A 151 2.20 -7.02 4.41
CA ASP A 151 3.14 -6.34 5.31
C ASP A 151 4.41 -7.20 5.43
N GLN A 152 5.42 -6.87 4.60
CA GLN A 152 6.74 -7.50 4.64
C GLN A 152 7.52 -7.17 5.92
N GLN A 153 7.06 -6.18 6.70
CA GLN A 153 7.73 -5.64 7.87
C GLN A 153 6.93 -5.89 9.15
N LYS A 154 6.08 -6.92 9.19
CA LYS A 154 5.22 -7.21 10.34
C LYS A 154 5.99 -7.34 11.66
N ASP A 155 7.23 -7.81 11.59
CA ASP A 155 8.12 -8.06 12.73
C ASP A 155 9.17 -6.94 12.93
N ALA A 156 9.15 -5.89 12.11
CA ALA A 156 10.06 -4.77 12.27
C ALA A 156 9.79 -4.00 13.56
N ASN A 157 10.83 -3.43 14.17
CA ASN A 157 10.73 -2.60 15.37
C ASN A 157 9.88 -1.35 15.17
N ASP A 158 9.72 -0.90 13.92
CA ASP A 158 8.81 0.20 13.63
C ASP A 158 7.36 -0.22 13.84
N ARG A 159 6.57 0.67 14.41
CA ARG A 159 5.25 0.35 14.96
C ARG A 159 4.12 0.48 13.95
N PHE A 160 4.37 1.00 12.74
CA PHE A 160 3.31 1.30 11.79
C PHE A 160 3.58 0.86 10.34
N PHE A 161 2.50 0.53 9.64
CA PHE A 161 2.42 0.40 8.18
C PHE A 161 2.00 1.75 7.60
N ALA A 162 2.78 2.30 6.67
CA ALA A 162 2.57 3.66 6.16
C ALA A 162 1.74 3.73 4.88
N LEU A 163 0.78 4.63 4.86
CA LEU A 163 0.06 5.06 3.68
C LEU A 163 0.36 6.55 3.47
N PHE A 164 0.42 7.00 2.22
CA PHE A 164 0.66 8.41 1.89
C PHE A 164 -0.50 8.93 1.04
N LEU A 165 -1.19 9.95 1.54
CA LEU A 165 -2.21 10.67 0.77
C LEU A 165 -1.55 11.86 0.07
N LEU A 166 -1.46 11.78 -1.25
CA LEU A 166 -0.76 12.76 -2.08
C LEU A 166 -1.74 13.44 -3.04
N SER A 167 -1.49 14.71 -3.37
CA SER A 167 -2.16 15.35 -4.48
C SER A 167 -1.82 14.65 -5.81
N PRO A 168 -2.69 14.69 -6.83
CA PRO A 168 -2.39 14.10 -8.14
C PRO A 168 -1.19 14.75 -8.85
N ASP A 169 -0.82 15.97 -8.44
CA ASP A 169 0.30 16.76 -8.92
C ASP A 169 1.45 16.84 -7.89
N HIS A 170 1.57 15.83 -7.04
CA HIS A 170 2.65 15.77 -6.04
C HIS A 170 4.02 15.73 -6.71
N LYS A 171 5.02 16.29 -6.04
CA LYS A 171 6.42 16.19 -6.49
C LYS A 171 6.87 14.74 -6.27
N PRO A 172 7.34 14.04 -7.32
CA PRO A 172 7.80 12.67 -7.20
C PRO A 172 9.11 12.61 -6.41
N CYS A 173 9.48 11.41 -5.97
CA CYS A 173 10.81 11.17 -5.42
C CYS A 173 11.85 11.10 -6.53
N GLU A 174 13.00 11.73 -6.28
CA GLU A 174 14.12 11.68 -7.23
C GLU A 174 14.75 10.28 -7.18
N PRO A 175 15.14 9.71 -8.33
CA PRO A 175 15.97 8.53 -8.34
C PRO A 175 17.32 8.87 -7.71
N GLN A 176 17.74 8.06 -6.73
CA GLN A 176 19.10 8.11 -6.18
C GLN A 176 20.08 7.40 -7.10
#